data_AF-A0A956R205-F1
#
_entry.id   AF-A0A956R205-F1
#
_cell.length_a   1.000
_cell.length_b   1.000
_cell.length_c   1.000
_cell.angle_alpha   90.00
_cell.angle_beta   90.00
_cell.angle_gamma   90.00
#
_symmetry.space_group_name_H-M   'P 1'
#
loop_
_entity.id
_entity.type
_entity.pdbx_description
1 polymer ?
#
loop_
_entity_poly.entity_id
_entity_poly.type
_entity_poly.pdbx_seq_one_letter_code
_entity_poly.pdbx_strand_id
1 'polypeptide(L)'
;MAHADKELLQAWCQGDLRAGERLFHRHYDRIARFFRTKLGEGHDDLVQITFVYCVESIADYRGDASFRTYLFGIARNVLLQHLRSKQREAARIDPRSVSMAVASAHSFTSMIAAGRQHDKLLLALRELPIDTQMMIELHYWE
;
A
#
# COMPACT_ATOMS: atom_id res chain seq x y z
N MET A 1 4.74 11.57 18.78
CA MET A 1 3.62 11.32 17.84
C MET A 1 2.90 9.99 18.09
N ALA A 2 3.60 8.87 18.31
CA ALA A 2 2.98 7.56 18.54
C ALA A 2 2.03 7.49 19.76
N HIS A 3 2.29 8.25 20.84
CA HIS A 3 1.40 8.31 22.00
C HIS A 3 0.03 8.88 21.65
N ALA A 4 0.00 9.94 20.84
CA ALA A 4 -1.24 10.55 20.36
C ALA A 4 -2.03 9.62 19.42
N ASP A 5 -1.36 8.86 18.55
CA ASP A 5 -2.06 7.90 17.68
C ASP A 5 -2.66 6.74 18.46
N LYS A 6 -2.01 6.28 19.54
CA LYS A 6 -2.54 5.23 20.42
C LYS A 6 -3.81 5.69 21.13
N GLU A 7 -3.81 6.91 21.68
CA GLU A 7 -4.99 7.49 22.33
C GLU A 7 -6.15 7.67 21.37
N LEU A 8 -5.88 8.20 20.17
CA LEU A 8 -6.88 8.33 19.11
C LEU A 8 -7.44 6.98 18.69
N LEU A 9 -6.60 5.96 18.60
CA LEU A 9 -7.03 4.62 18.24
C LEU A 9 -7.94 4.02 19.31
N GLN A 10 -7.58 4.17 20.59
CA GLN A 10 -8.42 3.71 21.69
C GLN A 10 -9.79 4.41 21.71
N ALA A 11 -9.81 5.74 21.53
CA ALA A 11 -11.05 6.50 21.44
C ALA A 11 -11.89 6.03 20.24
N TRP A 12 -11.27 5.77 19.10
CA TRP A 12 -11.96 5.27 17.92
C TRP A 12 -12.56 3.87 18.14
N CYS A 13 -11.82 2.95 18.76
CA CYS A 13 -12.34 1.62 19.13
C CYS A 13 -13.51 1.70 20.14
N GLN A 14 -13.61 2.79 20.91
CA GLN A 14 -14.73 3.08 21.81
C GLN A 14 -15.91 3.80 21.13
N GLY A 15 -15.81 4.08 19.82
CA GLY A 15 -16.86 4.70 19.02
C GLY A 15 -16.67 6.18 18.70
N ASP A 16 -15.55 6.82 19.10
CA ASP A 16 -15.25 8.20 18.70
C ASP A 16 -14.84 8.29 17.22
N LEU A 17 -15.82 8.56 16.36
CA LEU A 17 -15.61 8.73 14.92
C LEU A 17 -14.64 9.88 14.59
N ARG A 18 -14.57 10.93 15.41
CA ARG A 18 -13.64 12.05 15.18
C ARG A 18 -12.20 11.63 15.43
N ALA A 19 -11.98 10.68 16.34
CA ALA A 19 -10.65 10.11 16.54
C ALA A 19 -10.19 9.30 15.33
N GLY A 20 -11.09 8.52 14.73
CA GLY A 20 -10.86 7.83 13.46
C GLY A 20 -10.56 8.78 12.30
N GLU A 21 -11.33 9.87 12.16
CA GLU A 21 -11.11 10.90 11.14
C GLU A 21 -9.71 11.56 11.27
N ARG A 22 -9.28 11.87 12.49
CA ARG A 22 -7.93 12.42 12.73
C ARG A 22 -6.83 11.43 12.35
N LEU A 23 -7.01 10.14 12.65
CA LEU A 23 -6.09 9.09 12.23
C LEU A 23 -6.07 8.92 10.70
N PHE A 24 -7.23 8.98 10.05
CA PHE A 24 -7.34 8.96 8.60
C PHE A 24 -6.51 10.08 7.97
N HIS A 25 -6.75 11.35 8.34
CA HIS A 25 -6.03 12.49 7.78
C HIS A 25 -4.51 12.42 8.02
N ARG A 26 -4.08 11.93 9.18
CA ARG A 26 -2.65 11.79 9.50
C ARG A 26 -1.92 10.75 8.64
N HIS A 27 -2.62 9.73 8.16
CA HIS A 27 -1.99 8.59 7.50
C HIS A 27 -2.34 8.46 6.01
N TYR A 28 -3.33 9.21 5.53
CA TYR A 28 -3.76 9.19 4.13
C TYR A 28 -2.60 9.40 3.15
N ASP A 29 -1.83 10.47 3.30
CA ASP A 29 -0.72 10.79 2.39
C ASP A 29 0.35 9.70 2.35
N ARG A 30 0.58 9.02 3.49
CA ARG A 30 1.56 7.93 3.58
C ARG A 30 1.06 6.70 2.81
N ILE A 31 -0.22 6.35 2.95
CA ILE A 31 -0.82 5.22 2.22
C ILE A 31 -0.93 5.54 0.72
N ALA A 32 -1.33 6.76 0.36
CA ALA A 32 -1.34 7.21 -1.03
C ALA A 32 0.06 7.13 -1.65
N ARG A 33 1.09 7.61 -0.94
CA ARG A 33 2.49 7.50 -1.38
C ARG A 33 2.95 6.06 -1.52
N PHE A 34 2.58 5.18 -0.58
CA PHE A 34 2.89 3.76 -0.63
C PHE A 34 2.39 3.13 -1.94
N PHE A 35 1.10 3.28 -2.26
CA PHE A 35 0.55 2.70 -3.49
C PHE A 35 1.10 3.37 -4.75
N ARG A 36 1.24 4.70 -4.76
CA ARG A 36 1.83 5.44 -5.89
C ARG A 36 3.22 4.95 -6.25
N THR A 37 4.04 4.63 -5.25
CA THR A 37 5.41 4.12 -5.44
C THR A 37 5.42 2.71 -6.05
N LYS A 38 4.32 1.95 -5.97
CA LYS A 38 4.24 0.57 -6.47
C LYS A 38 3.46 0.45 -7.78
N LEU A 39 2.48 1.32 -8.04
CA LEU A 39 1.52 1.18 -9.14
C LEU A 39 1.50 2.37 -10.12
N GLY A 40 2.04 3.53 -9.77
CA GLY A 40 1.89 4.74 -10.58
C GLY A 40 0.49 5.33 -10.47
N GLU A 41 -0.19 5.54 -11.58
CA GLU A 41 -1.58 6.04 -11.64
C GLU A 41 -2.62 4.96 -11.29
N GLY A 42 -3.85 5.37 -10.93
CA GLY A 42 -4.92 4.45 -10.57
C GLY A 42 -4.78 3.79 -9.19
N HIS A 43 -4.06 4.44 -8.26
CA HIS A 43 -3.87 3.94 -6.90
C HIS A 43 -4.96 4.36 -5.91
N ASP A 44 -5.77 5.37 -6.24
CA ASP A 44 -6.74 5.98 -5.33
C ASP A 44 -7.78 4.97 -4.82
N ASP A 45 -8.23 4.06 -5.69
CA ASP A 45 -9.14 2.98 -5.31
C ASP A 45 -8.55 2.08 -4.22
N LEU A 46 -7.25 1.80 -4.27
CA LEU A 46 -6.59 0.94 -3.29
C LEU A 46 -6.37 1.65 -1.97
N VAL A 47 -6.14 2.97 -1.99
CA VAL A 47 -6.14 3.81 -0.79
C VAL A 47 -7.51 3.73 -0.12
N GLN A 48 -8.59 3.93 -0.89
CA GLN A 48 -9.95 3.86 -0.38
C GLN A 48 -10.27 2.48 0.20
N ILE A 49 -10.00 1.41 -0.54
CA ILE A 49 -10.21 0.02 -0.08
C ILE A 49 -9.44 -0.24 1.22
N THR A 50 -8.22 0.25 1.35
CA THR A 50 -7.41 0.09 2.57
C THR A 50 -8.10 0.72 3.78
N PHE A 51 -8.63 1.94 3.64
CA PHE A 51 -9.32 2.61 4.75
C PHE A 51 -10.69 2.01 5.05
N VAL A 52 -11.40 1.50 4.05
CA VAL A 52 -12.64 0.72 4.26
C VAL A 52 -12.35 -0.52 5.11
N TYR A 53 -11.36 -1.33 4.72
CA TYR A 53 -10.95 -2.50 5.51
C TYR A 53 -10.43 -2.13 6.89
N CYS A 54 -9.77 -0.97 7.03
CA CYS A 54 -9.37 -0.47 8.33
C CYS A 54 -10.61 -0.22 9.21
N VAL A 55 -11.61 0.50 8.73
CA VAL A 55 -12.84 0.80 9.49
C VAL A 55 -13.56 -0.50 9.87
N GLU A 56 -13.65 -1.46 8.94
CA GLU A 56 -14.35 -2.74 9.16
C GLU A 56 -13.66 -3.63 10.20
N SER A 57 -12.33 -3.57 10.30
CA SER A 57 -11.55 -4.45 11.19
C SER A 57 -10.98 -3.77 12.43
N ILE A 58 -11.19 -2.46 12.61
CA ILE A 58 -10.63 -1.70 13.74
C ILE A 58 -11.19 -2.15 15.10
N ALA A 59 -12.43 -2.64 15.12
CA ALA A 59 -13.08 -3.14 16.33
C ALA A 59 -12.37 -4.37 16.91
N ASP A 60 -11.73 -5.18 16.06
CA ASP A 60 -11.00 -6.39 16.43
C ASP A 60 -9.52 -6.12 16.75
N TYR A 61 -9.10 -4.85 16.75
CA TYR A 61 -7.71 -4.47 16.94
C TYR A 61 -7.22 -4.76 18.36
N ARG A 62 -6.24 -5.66 18.49
CA ARG A 62 -5.74 -6.16 19.79
C ARG A 62 -4.66 -5.30 20.46
N GLY A 63 -4.15 -4.27 19.79
CA GLY A 63 -3.11 -3.40 20.37
C GLY A 63 -1.68 -3.93 20.24
N ASP A 64 -1.46 -5.04 19.53
CA ASP A 64 -0.15 -5.71 19.40
C ASP A 64 0.86 -4.95 18.52
N ALA A 65 0.42 -3.92 17.80
CA ALA A 65 1.25 -3.11 16.91
C ALA A 65 0.98 -1.60 17.07
N SER A 66 1.67 -0.77 16.29
CA SER A 66 1.26 0.63 16.12
C SER A 66 0.13 0.72 15.10
N PHE A 67 -0.73 1.75 15.19
CA PHE A 67 -1.76 1.99 14.17
C PHE A 67 -1.17 2.06 12.76
N ARG A 68 0.00 2.69 12.63
CA ARG A 68 0.77 2.75 11.37
C ARG A 68 1.05 1.35 10.85
N THR A 69 1.68 0.50 11.66
CA THR A 69 2.03 -0.88 11.27
C THR A 69 0.80 -1.67 10.85
N TYR A 70 -0.28 -1.55 11.61
CA TYR A 70 -1.56 -2.20 11.30
C TYR A 70 -2.13 -1.74 9.96
N LEU A 71 -2.20 -0.43 9.72
CA LEU A 71 -2.71 0.14 8.47
C LEU A 71 -1.88 -0.25 7.25
N PHE A 72 -0.55 -0.29 7.39
CA PHE A 72 0.34 -0.77 6.32
C PHE A 72 0.20 -2.29 6.07
N GLY A 73 -0.13 -3.08 7.09
CA GLY A 73 -0.47 -4.50 6.93
C GLY A 73 -1.71 -4.69 6.05
N ILE A 74 -2.75 -3.87 6.25
CA ILE A 74 -3.94 -3.86 5.40
C ILE A 74 -3.57 -3.44 3.97
N ALA A 75 -2.84 -2.32 3.82
CA ALA A 75 -2.43 -1.81 2.51
C ALA A 75 -1.63 -2.84 1.70
N ARG A 76 -0.75 -3.60 2.36
CA ARG A 76 0.00 -4.71 1.77
C ARG A 76 -0.93 -5.80 1.24
N ASN A 77 -1.92 -6.22 2.02
CA ASN A 77 -2.85 -7.27 1.61
C ASN A 77 -3.70 -6.82 0.41
N VAL A 78 -4.16 -5.57 0.43
CA VAL A 78 -4.88 -4.93 -0.68
C VAL A 78 -4.03 -4.90 -1.95
N LEU A 79 -2.76 -4.49 -1.84
CA LEU A 79 -1.82 -4.51 -2.97
C LEU A 79 -1.63 -5.92 -3.54
N LEU A 80 -1.40 -6.92 -2.68
CA LEU A 80 -1.22 -8.30 -3.11
C LEU A 80 -2.46 -8.86 -3.81
N GLN A 81 -3.65 -8.55 -3.29
CA GLN A 81 -4.90 -8.96 -3.93
C GLN A 81 -5.06 -8.32 -5.30
N HIS A 82 -4.74 -7.02 -5.43
CA HIS A 82 -4.77 -6.31 -6.70
C HIS A 82 -3.80 -6.94 -7.72
N LEU A 83 -2.54 -7.16 -7.33
CA LEU A 83 -1.53 -7.77 -8.20
C LEU A 83 -1.90 -9.20 -8.62
N ARG A 84 -2.42 -10.02 -7.70
CA ARG A 84 -2.93 -11.36 -8.02
C ARG A 84 -4.11 -11.31 -9.00
N SER A 85 -4.99 -10.32 -8.87
CA SER A 85 -6.12 -10.14 -9.79
C SER A 85 -5.64 -9.76 -11.18
N LYS A 86 -4.73 -8.77 -11.29
CA LYS A 86 -4.13 -8.37 -12.56
C LYS A 86 -3.38 -9.52 -13.24
N GLN A 87 -2.66 -10.34 -12.48
CA GLN A 87 -1.96 -11.51 -13.03
C GLN A 87 -2.94 -12.54 -13.61
N ARG A 88 -4.05 -12.83 -12.91
CA ARG A 88 -5.08 -13.74 -13.43
C ARG A 88 -5.78 -13.18 -14.66
N GLU A 89 -6.02 -11.89 -14.69
CA GLU A 89 -6.59 -11.21 -15.85
C GLU A 89 -5.64 -11.28 -17.03
N ALA A 90 -4.36 -10.93 -16.85
CA ALA A 90 -3.33 -11.04 -17.88
C ALA A 90 -3.18 -12.48 -18.43
N ALA A 91 -3.29 -13.50 -17.57
CA ALA A 91 -3.25 -14.91 -17.99
C ALA A 91 -4.49 -15.35 -18.80
N ARG A 92 -5.60 -14.60 -18.74
CA ARG A 92 -6.82 -14.85 -19.53
C ARG A 92 -6.83 -14.12 -20.86
N ILE A 93 -5.98 -13.11 -21.05
CA ILE A 93 -5.94 -12.35 -22.30
C ILE A 93 -5.17 -13.19 -23.34
N ASP A 94 -5.80 -13.47 -24.49
CA ASP A 94 -5.17 -14.16 -25.62
C ASP A 94 -3.95 -13.34 -26.08
N PRO A 95 -2.72 -13.90 -26.05
CA PRO A 95 -1.49 -13.22 -26.48
C PRO A 95 -1.57 -12.62 -27.89
N ARG A 96 -2.48 -13.10 -28.75
CA ARG A 96 -2.69 -12.59 -30.11
C ARG A 96 -3.52 -11.31 -30.18
N SER A 97 -4.18 -10.92 -29.09
CA SER A 97 -5.07 -9.76 -29.00
C SER A 97 -4.46 -8.56 -28.28
N VAL A 98 -3.24 -8.69 -27.74
CA VAL A 98 -2.59 -7.67 -26.89
C VAL A 98 -1.50 -6.92 -27.65
N SER A 99 -1.65 -5.60 -27.77
CA SER A 99 -0.57 -4.73 -28.24
C SER A 99 0.52 -4.59 -27.17
N MET A 100 1.80 -4.67 -27.56
CA MET A 100 2.94 -4.52 -26.65
C MET A 100 2.95 -3.19 -25.88
N ALA A 101 2.28 -2.15 -26.40
CA ALA A 101 2.12 -0.86 -25.70
C ALA A 101 1.26 -0.99 -24.43
N VAL A 102 0.29 -1.91 -24.42
CA VAL A 102 -0.56 -2.21 -23.25
C VAL A 102 0.24 -3.06 -22.25
N ALA A 103 1.08 -3.98 -22.74
CA ALA A 103 1.97 -4.76 -21.91
C ALA A 103 3.06 -3.89 -21.25
N SER A 104 3.60 -2.87 -21.92
CA SER A 104 4.58 -1.95 -21.32
C SER A 104 3.95 -0.98 -20.30
N ALA A 105 2.69 -0.60 -20.46
CA ALA A 105 1.98 0.21 -19.46
C ALA A 105 1.71 -0.59 -18.16
N HIS A 106 1.62 -1.92 -18.26
CA HIS A 106 1.31 -2.83 -17.15
C HIS A 106 2.50 -3.68 -16.70
N SER A 107 3.65 -3.56 -17.37
CA SER A 107 4.85 -4.31 -17.03
C SER A 107 5.67 -3.52 -16.02
N PHE A 108 5.82 -4.14 -14.85
CA PHE A 108 6.77 -3.78 -13.79
C PHE A 108 8.17 -3.46 -14.35
N THR A 109 8.57 -4.07 -15.47
CA THR A 109 9.86 -3.90 -16.15
C THR A 109 9.96 -2.59 -16.97
N SER A 110 8.85 -1.99 -17.43
CA SER A 110 8.87 -0.76 -18.26
C SER A 110 8.81 0.55 -17.44
N MET A 111 8.18 0.53 -16.26
CA MET A 111 8.18 1.67 -15.33
C MET A 111 9.56 1.97 -14.69
N ILE A 112 10.50 1.03 -14.83
CA ILE A 112 11.85 1.08 -14.28
C ILE A 112 12.80 1.96 -15.12
N ALA A 113 12.43 2.32 -16.35
CA ALA A 113 13.35 2.96 -17.30
C ALA A 113 13.51 4.49 -17.17
N ALA A 114 12.79 5.17 -16.27
CA ALA A 114 12.63 6.63 -16.30
C ALA A 114 13.42 7.45 -15.25
N GLY A 115 14.38 6.88 -14.49
CA GLY A 115 14.89 7.50 -13.25
C GLY A 115 16.41 7.63 -13.06
N ARG A 116 17.21 7.83 -14.12
CA ARG A 116 18.71 7.75 -14.11
C ARG A 116 19.40 8.51 -12.97
N GLN A 117 19.70 7.81 -11.86
CA GLN A 117 20.97 7.75 -11.09
C GLN A 117 20.79 7.26 -9.63
N HIS A 118 19.55 7.17 -9.10
CA HIS A 118 19.21 6.42 -7.86
C HIS A 118 18.81 4.95 -8.14
N ASP A 119 18.80 4.55 -9.41
CA ASP A 119 18.04 3.40 -9.91
C ASP A 119 18.49 2.03 -9.40
N LYS A 120 19.78 1.79 -9.19
CA LYS A 120 20.25 0.43 -8.85
C LYS A 120 19.80 -0.03 -7.46
N LEU A 121 19.68 0.89 -6.50
CA LEU A 121 19.27 0.56 -5.14
C LEU A 121 17.77 0.30 -5.07
N LEU A 122 16.94 1.11 -5.75
CA LEU A 122 15.49 0.92 -5.79
C LEU A 122 15.08 -0.31 -6.63
N LEU A 123 15.85 -0.63 -7.67
CA LEU A 123 15.74 -1.87 -8.43
C LEU A 123 16.03 -3.10 -7.55
N ALA A 124 17.17 -3.08 -6.85
CA ALA A 124 17.55 -4.18 -5.96
C ALA A 124 16.58 -4.36 -4.78
N LEU A 125 16.05 -3.25 -4.22
CA LEU A 125 15.02 -3.28 -3.18
C LEU A 125 13.66 -3.82 -3.67
N ARG A 126 13.42 -3.81 -4.99
CA ARG A 126 12.19 -4.30 -5.64
C ARG A 126 12.26 -5.76 -6.08
N GLU A 127 13.45 -6.35 -6.14
CA GLU A 127 13.64 -7.81 -6.27
C GLU A 127 13.50 -8.54 -4.93
N LEU A 128 13.51 -7.79 -3.83
CA LEU A 128 13.25 -8.36 -2.52
C LEU A 128 11.77 -8.74 -2.38
N PRO A 129 11.48 -9.83 -1.66
CA PRO A 129 10.13 -10.11 -1.20
C PRO A 129 9.53 -8.87 -0.54
N ILE A 130 8.24 -8.59 -0.82
CA ILE A 130 7.50 -7.41 -0.32
C ILE A 130 7.66 -7.23 1.19
N ASP A 131 7.80 -8.32 1.94
CA ASP A 131 8.02 -8.31 3.39
C ASP A 131 9.35 -7.68 3.81
N THR A 132 10.42 -7.96 3.08
CA THR A 132 11.75 -7.42 3.33
C THR A 132 11.81 -5.94 2.93
N GLN A 133 11.16 -5.58 1.82
CA GLN A 133 11.07 -4.18 1.38
C GLN A 133 10.30 -3.31 2.40
N MET A 134 9.16 -3.81 2.90
CA MET A 134 8.39 -3.12 3.93
C MET A 134 9.16 -2.95 5.24
N MET A 135 9.92 -3.96 5.65
CA MET A 135 10.72 -3.89 6.87
C MET A 135 11.76 -2.76 6.80
N ILE A 136 12.42 -2.60 5.65
CA ILE A 136 13.40 -1.53 5.41
C ILE A 136 12.71 -0.16 5.36
N GLU A 137 11.58 -0.05 4.65
CA GLU A 137 10.80 1.21 4.58
C GLU A 137 10.29 1.65 5.96
N LEU A 138 9.92 0.70 6.83
CA LEU A 138 9.48 0.98 8.21
C LEU A 138 10.63 1.38 9.15
N HIS A 139 11.85 0.90 8.90
CA HIS A 139 13.03 1.14 9.74
C HIS A 139 13.78 2.42 9.39
N TYR A 140 13.83 2.81 8.10
CA TYR A 140 14.60 3.96 7.63
C TYR A 140 13.83 5.29 7.53
N TRP A 141 12.50 5.28 7.71
CA TRP A 141 11.64 6.48 7.73
C TRP A 141 11.15 6.83 9.15
N GLU A 142 12.08 6.92 10.10
CA GLU A 142 11.95 7.78 11.30
C GLU A 142 11.98 9.26 10.91
#